data_AF-A0A013RHR4-F1
#
_entry.id   AF-A0A013RHR4-F1
#
_cell.length_a   1.000
_cell.length_b   1.000
_cell.length_c   1.000
_cell.angle_alpha   90.00
_cell.angle_beta   90.00
_cell.angle_gamma   90.00
#
_symmetry.space_group_name_H-M   'P 1'
#
loop_
_entity.id
_entity.type
_entity.pdbx_description
1 polymer ?
#
loop_
_entity_poly.entity_id
_entity_poly.type
_entity_poly.pdbx_seq_one_letter_code
_entity_poly.pdbx_strand_id
1 'polypeptide(L)'
;TDLAGNLGTGDVLDGTDGFVVDTVAPTLAITADDLALAAGETANISFTFSEAVTGFDANDITLIGGTLSALVTTDNITWTAVFTPDGTGTAPSISVANGTYTDIAGNLGTGDVLDGTDGFVVDTVAPTLAITADDLALAAGETANISFTFSEAVTGFDASDITVVGGALTG
;
A
#
# COMPACT_ATOMS: atom_id res chain seq x y z
N THR A 1 6.62 -25.16 58.83
CA THR A 1 7.43 -25.28 60.05
C THR A 1 8.29 -26.51 59.93
N ASP A 2 9.56 -26.44 60.33
CA ASP A 2 10.43 -27.62 60.34
C ASP A 2 10.21 -28.48 61.60
N LEU A 3 10.95 -29.60 61.70
CA LEU A 3 10.87 -30.54 62.82
C LEU A 3 11.27 -29.90 64.19
N ALA A 4 11.86 -28.70 64.18
CA ALA A 4 12.21 -27.93 65.37
C ALA A 4 11.21 -26.80 65.71
N GLY A 5 10.13 -26.65 64.93
CA GLY A 5 9.11 -25.62 65.17
C GLY A 5 9.49 -24.24 64.63
N ASN A 6 10.53 -24.12 63.79
CA ASN A 6 10.86 -22.85 63.15
C ASN A 6 9.78 -22.50 62.12
N LEU A 7 9.22 -21.29 62.20
CA LEU A 7 8.38 -20.73 61.15
C LEU A 7 9.24 -20.55 59.90
N GLY A 8 8.81 -21.09 58.76
CA GLY A 8 9.48 -20.79 57.50
C GLY A 8 9.35 -19.29 57.24
N THR A 9 10.44 -18.64 56.86
CA THR A 9 10.38 -17.29 56.28
C THR A 9 9.75 -17.47 54.91
N GLY A 10 8.41 -17.47 54.87
CA GLY A 10 7.69 -17.44 53.61
C GLY A 10 8.20 -16.26 52.81
N ASP A 11 8.76 -16.55 51.65
CA ASP A 11 9.10 -15.52 50.69
C ASP A 11 7.81 -14.84 50.26
N VAL A 12 7.72 -13.53 50.46
CA VAL A 12 6.56 -12.74 50.06
C VAL A 12 6.97 -12.07 48.76
N LEU A 13 6.35 -12.50 47.66
CA LEU A 13 6.49 -11.80 46.39
C LEU A 13 5.97 -10.36 46.57
N ASP A 14 6.84 -9.36 46.48
CA ASP A 14 6.50 -7.95 46.65
C ASP A 14 7.05 -7.07 45.52
N GLY A 15 6.72 -5.77 45.55
CA GLY A 15 7.09 -4.82 44.48
C GLY A 15 8.59 -4.57 44.32
N THR A 16 9.44 -5.11 45.19
CA THR A 16 10.91 -5.06 45.08
C THR A 16 11.50 -6.21 44.27
N ASP A 17 10.68 -7.22 43.91
CA ASP A 17 11.09 -8.35 43.06
C ASP A 17 11.21 -7.99 41.57
N GLY A 18 11.09 -6.71 41.22
CA GLY A 18 11.40 -6.22 39.87
C GLY A 18 10.35 -6.53 38.81
N PHE A 19 9.06 -6.58 39.19
CA PHE A 19 7.96 -6.64 38.22
C PHE A 19 7.99 -5.41 37.31
N VAL A 20 8.41 -5.60 36.05
CA VAL A 20 8.25 -4.61 34.99
C VAL A 20 6.88 -4.84 34.36
N VAL A 21 5.97 -3.91 34.57
CA VAL A 21 4.69 -3.88 33.84
C VAL A 21 4.94 -3.15 32.55
N ASP A 22 4.66 -3.82 31.43
CA ASP A 22 4.64 -3.16 30.14
C ASP A 22 3.33 -2.38 29.98
N THR A 23 3.46 -1.08 29.77
CA THR A 23 2.33 -0.15 29.60
C THR A 23 2.36 0.57 28.26
N VAL A 24 3.29 0.20 27.37
CA VAL A 24 3.43 0.84 26.07
C VAL A 24 2.45 0.16 25.11
N ALA A 25 1.63 0.95 24.44
CA ALA A 25 0.70 0.42 23.44
C ALA A 25 1.41 0.27 22.08
N PRO A 26 1.17 -0.83 21.34
CA PRO A 26 1.74 -1.00 20.01
C PRO A 26 1.11 -0.03 18.99
N THR A 27 1.94 0.67 18.22
CA THR A 27 1.50 1.51 17.09
C THR A 27 1.63 0.78 15.77
N LEU A 28 0.77 1.07 14.79
CA LEU A 28 0.83 0.55 13.42
C LEU A 28 1.23 1.65 12.43
N ALA A 29 2.01 1.27 11.41
CA ALA A 29 2.21 2.02 10.18
C ALA A 29 1.89 1.13 8.97
N ILE A 30 1.06 1.61 8.04
CA ILE A 30 0.70 0.93 6.79
C ILE A 30 1.41 1.61 5.62
N THR A 31 2.17 0.87 4.83
CA THR A 31 2.85 1.37 3.64
C THR A 31 2.66 0.47 2.43
N ALA A 32 2.86 1.02 1.24
CA ALA A 32 2.93 0.27 -0.01
C ALA A 32 4.28 0.53 -0.71
N ASP A 33 4.78 -0.46 -1.44
CA ASP A 33 5.96 -0.30 -2.32
C ASP A 33 5.65 0.50 -3.59
N ASP A 34 4.38 0.52 -4.00
CA ASP A 34 3.83 1.38 -5.03
C ASP A 34 2.51 2.02 -4.56
N LEU A 35 2.43 3.33 -4.69
CA LEU A 35 1.28 4.13 -4.31
C LEU A 35 0.39 4.48 -5.51
N ALA A 36 0.87 4.35 -6.75
CA ALA A 36 0.13 4.79 -7.94
C ALA A 36 0.01 3.63 -8.94
N LEU A 37 -1.04 2.82 -8.77
CA LEU A 37 -1.21 1.58 -9.53
C LEU A 37 -2.00 1.80 -10.82
N ALA A 38 -1.54 1.20 -11.91
CA ALA A 38 -2.34 1.05 -13.13
C ALA A 38 -3.28 -0.17 -13.06
N ALA A 39 -4.22 -0.24 -13.99
CA ALA A 39 -5.09 -1.41 -14.14
C ALA A 39 -4.28 -2.70 -14.38
N GLY A 40 -4.46 -3.69 -13.50
CA GLY A 40 -3.77 -4.98 -13.57
C GLY A 40 -2.41 -5.04 -12.86
N GLU A 41 -1.95 -3.93 -12.28
CA GLU A 41 -0.79 -3.91 -11.40
C GLU A 41 -1.13 -4.37 -9.98
N THR A 42 -0.11 -4.58 -9.16
CA THR A 42 -0.23 -5.00 -7.76
C THR A 42 0.81 -4.29 -6.91
N ALA A 43 0.50 -4.03 -5.64
CA ALA A 43 1.45 -3.46 -4.68
C ALA A 43 1.60 -4.39 -3.46
N ASN A 44 2.79 -4.50 -2.91
CA ASN A 44 3.02 -5.15 -1.63
C ASN A 44 2.76 -4.17 -0.48
N ILE A 45 1.77 -4.48 0.33
CA ILE A 45 1.40 -3.72 1.52
C ILE A 45 2.16 -4.26 2.73
N SER A 46 2.74 -3.37 3.52
CA SER A 46 3.41 -3.67 4.77
C SER A 46 2.68 -3.03 5.95
N PHE A 47 2.28 -3.84 6.91
CA PHE A 47 1.77 -3.43 8.21
C PHE A 47 2.90 -3.60 9.22
N THR A 48 3.43 -2.49 9.72
CA THR A 48 4.59 -2.48 10.62
C THR A 48 4.16 -2.01 12.00
N PHE A 49 4.27 -2.89 12.98
CA PHE A 49 3.98 -2.58 14.37
C PHE A 49 5.26 -2.12 15.10
N SER A 50 5.12 -1.32 16.17
CA SER A 50 6.27 -0.91 17.01
C SER A 50 6.87 -2.05 17.84
N GLU A 51 6.11 -3.12 18.02
CA GLU A 51 6.46 -4.33 18.77
C GLU A 51 5.59 -5.51 18.31
N ALA A 52 5.85 -6.70 18.84
CA ALA A 52 5.13 -7.90 18.42
C ALA A 52 3.69 -7.89 18.94
N VAL A 53 2.73 -8.07 18.03
CA VAL A 53 1.29 -8.03 18.35
C VAL A 53 0.66 -9.43 18.43
N THR A 54 -0.50 -9.48 19.07
CA THR A 54 -1.39 -10.62 19.17
C THR A 54 -2.79 -10.20 18.71
N GLY A 55 -3.53 -11.15 18.12
CA GLY A 55 -4.91 -10.92 17.68
C GLY A 55 -5.09 -10.23 16.32
N PHE A 56 -4.02 -9.68 15.72
CA PHE A 56 -4.11 -9.08 14.38
C PHE A 56 -4.36 -10.13 13.29
N ASP A 57 -5.45 -9.97 12.54
CA ASP A 57 -5.79 -10.76 11.38
C ASP A 57 -6.55 -9.97 10.30
N ALA A 58 -7.00 -10.65 9.24
CA ALA A 58 -7.67 -10.02 8.10
C ALA A 58 -9.01 -9.36 8.45
N ASN A 59 -9.66 -9.72 9.56
CA ASN A 59 -10.91 -9.12 10.01
C ASN A 59 -10.70 -7.73 10.63
N ASP A 60 -9.47 -7.40 11.03
CA ASP A 60 -9.13 -6.08 11.56
C ASP A 60 -8.92 -5.05 10.45
N ILE A 61 -8.83 -5.51 9.20
CA ILE A 61 -8.58 -4.68 8.02
C ILE A 61 -9.89 -4.34 7.32
N THR A 62 -10.18 -3.04 7.21
CA THR A 62 -11.19 -2.53 6.29
C THR A 62 -10.53 -2.14 4.97
N LEU A 63 -10.97 -2.76 3.88
CA LEU A 63 -10.39 -2.63 2.54
C LEU A 63 -11.41 -2.07 1.54
N ILE A 64 -10.98 -1.10 0.72
CA ILE A 64 -11.74 -0.52 -0.39
C ILE A 64 -10.89 -0.52 -1.67
N GLY A 65 -11.52 -0.70 -2.83
CA GLY A 65 -10.90 -0.51 -4.15
C GLY A 65 -10.05 -1.68 -4.64
N GLY A 66 -10.13 -2.86 -3.99
CA GLY A 66 -9.38 -4.03 -4.41
C GLY A 66 -9.49 -5.22 -3.45
N THR A 67 -8.52 -6.13 -3.55
CA THR A 67 -8.37 -7.31 -2.69
C THR A 67 -6.97 -7.40 -2.11
N LEU A 68 -6.84 -7.98 -0.91
CA LEU A 68 -5.56 -8.37 -0.32
C LEU A 68 -5.36 -9.88 -0.40
N SER A 69 -4.12 -10.32 -0.62
CA SER A 69 -3.72 -11.71 -0.41
C SER A 69 -3.79 -12.09 1.08
N ALA A 70 -3.53 -13.35 1.39
CA ALA A 70 -3.33 -13.76 2.77
C ALA A 70 -2.19 -12.95 3.43
N LEU A 71 -2.41 -12.55 4.68
CA LEU A 71 -1.39 -11.91 5.51
C LEU A 71 -0.27 -12.92 5.83
N VAL A 72 0.97 -12.46 5.75
CA VAL A 72 2.16 -13.26 6.06
C VAL A 72 3.02 -12.52 7.07
N THR A 73 3.53 -13.22 8.08
CA THR A 73 4.49 -12.70 9.06
C THR A 73 5.43 -13.81 9.53
N THR A 74 6.58 -13.43 10.10
CA THR A 74 7.51 -14.34 10.78
C THR A 74 7.86 -13.92 12.21
N ASP A 75 7.50 -12.69 12.60
CA ASP A 75 7.91 -12.07 13.87
C ASP A 75 6.75 -11.43 14.64
N ASN A 76 5.54 -11.41 14.06
CA ASN A 76 4.37 -10.69 14.56
C ASN A 76 4.58 -9.17 14.71
N ILE A 77 5.63 -8.61 14.10
CA ILE A 77 5.93 -7.17 14.06
C ILE A 77 5.66 -6.64 12.66
N THR A 78 6.07 -7.38 11.63
CA THR A 78 5.86 -7.00 10.23
C THR A 78 4.95 -8.02 9.57
N TRP A 79 3.84 -7.53 9.02
CA TRP A 79 2.90 -8.33 8.25
C TRP A 79 2.80 -7.79 6.83
N THR A 80 2.76 -8.69 5.85
CA THR A 80 2.69 -8.31 4.44
C THR A 80 1.51 -8.98 3.75
N ALA A 81 0.91 -8.27 2.79
CA ALA A 81 -0.06 -8.82 1.84
C ALA A 81 0.04 -8.08 0.50
N VAL A 82 -0.28 -8.77 -0.59
CA VAL A 82 -0.33 -8.18 -1.92
C VAL A 82 -1.71 -7.57 -2.16
N PHE A 83 -1.77 -6.28 -2.46
CA PHE A 83 -2.95 -5.57 -2.91
C PHE A 83 -3.09 -5.67 -4.44
N THR A 84 -4.30 -5.93 -4.90
CA THR A 84 -4.68 -5.92 -6.31
C THR A 84 -5.90 -5.02 -6.49
N PRO A 85 -5.82 -3.94 -7.29
CA PRO A 85 -6.96 -3.09 -7.61
C PRO A 85 -8.11 -3.89 -8.24
N ASP A 86 -9.34 -3.46 -8.00
CA ASP A 86 -10.53 -4.08 -8.61
C ASP A 86 -10.70 -3.78 -10.12
N GLY A 87 -9.88 -2.88 -10.66
CA GLY A 87 -9.90 -2.47 -12.07
C GLY A 87 -11.03 -1.51 -12.44
N THR A 88 -11.76 -0.96 -11.46
CA THR A 88 -12.92 -0.06 -11.68
C THR A 88 -12.60 1.42 -11.52
N GLY A 89 -11.37 1.76 -11.09
CA GLY A 89 -10.97 3.13 -10.76
C GLY A 89 -11.48 3.60 -9.40
N THR A 90 -11.98 2.69 -8.56
CA THR A 90 -12.31 2.98 -7.17
C THR A 90 -11.03 3.36 -6.42
N ALA A 91 -11.02 4.54 -5.78
CA ALA A 91 -9.87 4.96 -4.97
C ALA A 91 -9.61 3.95 -3.84
N PRO A 92 -8.39 3.41 -3.74
CA PRO A 92 -8.10 2.35 -2.79
C PRO A 92 -7.93 2.94 -1.38
N SER A 93 -8.26 2.14 -0.37
CA SER A 93 -8.01 2.48 1.04
C SER A 93 -7.86 1.22 1.86
N ILE A 94 -6.88 1.22 2.75
CA ILE A 94 -6.62 0.18 3.73
C ILE A 94 -6.61 0.85 5.10
N SER A 95 -7.45 0.38 6.01
CA SER A 95 -7.50 0.93 7.36
C SER A 95 -7.61 -0.17 8.41
N VAL A 96 -6.95 0.06 9.54
CA VAL A 96 -7.06 -0.76 10.75
C VAL A 96 -7.54 0.15 11.87
N ALA A 97 -8.56 -0.27 12.60
CA ALA A 97 -9.13 0.54 13.69
C ALA A 97 -8.34 0.37 15.00
N ASN A 98 -8.37 1.39 15.86
CA ASN A 98 -7.79 1.33 17.20
C ASN A 98 -8.39 0.18 18.03
N GLY A 99 -7.55 -0.49 18.81
CA GLY A 99 -7.96 -1.51 19.79
C GLY A 99 -8.45 -2.84 19.20
N THR A 100 -8.18 -3.08 17.92
CA THR A 100 -8.49 -4.35 17.24
C THR A 100 -7.45 -5.44 17.52
N TYR A 101 -6.22 -5.05 17.85
CA TYR A 101 -5.13 -5.93 18.26
C TYR A 101 -4.47 -5.44 19.57
N THR A 102 -3.65 -6.31 20.17
CA THR A 102 -2.91 -6.03 21.41
C THR A 102 -1.45 -6.44 21.29
N ASP A 103 -0.58 -6.02 22.22
CA ASP A 103 0.73 -6.66 22.43
C ASP A 103 0.59 -7.95 23.26
N ILE A 104 1.71 -8.47 23.78
CA ILE A 104 1.73 -9.65 24.68
C ILE A 104 1.25 -9.30 26.11
N ALA A 105 1.42 -8.05 26.53
CA ALA A 105 1.02 -7.56 27.85
C ALA A 105 -0.48 -7.20 27.92
N GLY A 106 -1.17 -7.16 26.79
CA GLY A 106 -2.58 -6.82 26.65
C GLY A 106 -2.86 -5.33 26.44
N ASN A 107 -1.85 -4.52 26.12
CA ASN A 107 -2.08 -3.11 25.78
C ASN A 107 -2.75 -3.01 24.40
N LEU A 108 -3.84 -2.24 24.30
CA LEU A 108 -4.59 -2.05 23.06
C LEU A 108 -3.80 -1.19 22.08
N GLY A 109 -3.65 -1.67 20.84
CA GLY A 109 -2.91 -0.96 19.81
C GLY A 109 -3.66 0.21 19.18
N THR A 110 -2.90 1.08 18.51
CA THR A 110 -3.43 2.20 17.70
C THR A 110 -3.33 1.88 16.22
N GLY A 111 -4.46 1.93 15.52
CA GLY A 111 -4.55 1.68 14.09
C GLY A 111 -4.01 2.82 13.22
N ASP A 112 -4.14 2.63 11.91
CA ASP A 112 -3.60 3.51 10.88
C ASP A 112 -4.43 3.40 9.59
N VAL A 113 -4.25 4.35 8.67
CA VAL A 113 -4.94 4.41 7.38
C VAL A 113 -3.93 4.71 6.27
N LEU A 114 -3.99 3.93 5.20
CA LEU A 114 -3.34 4.22 3.92
C LEU A 114 -4.41 4.52 2.88
N ASP A 115 -4.47 5.76 2.38
CA ASP A 115 -5.46 6.18 1.38
C ASP A 115 -4.92 7.25 0.40
N GLY A 116 -5.82 7.87 -0.37
CA GLY A 116 -5.47 8.88 -1.36
C GLY A 116 -4.78 10.13 -0.78
N THR A 117 -4.86 10.40 0.53
CA THR A 117 -4.11 11.49 1.18
C THR A 117 -2.61 11.16 1.32
N ASP A 118 -2.27 9.87 1.37
CA ASP A 118 -0.89 9.35 1.30
C ASP A 118 -0.41 9.16 -0.15
N GLY A 119 -1.27 9.45 -1.12
CA GLY A 119 -1.01 9.23 -2.53
C GLY A 119 -1.35 7.82 -3.01
N PHE A 120 -2.02 6.99 -2.19
CA PHE A 120 -2.47 5.66 -2.61
C PHE A 120 -3.67 5.77 -3.55
N VAL A 121 -3.41 5.65 -4.85
CA VAL A 121 -4.36 5.88 -5.95
C VAL A 121 -4.26 4.79 -7.01
N VAL A 122 -5.32 4.67 -7.82
CA VAL A 122 -5.36 3.77 -8.98
C VAL A 122 -5.71 4.59 -10.21
N ASP A 123 -4.93 4.41 -11.28
CA ASP A 123 -5.25 4.89 -12.62
C ASP A 123 -5.78 3.75 -13.49
N THR A 124 -6.99 3.94 -14.02
CA THR A 124 -7.64 2.99 -14.94
C THR A 124 -7.98 3.62 -16.28
N VAL A 125 -7.62 4.89 -16.47
CA VAL A 125 -7.84 5.57 -17.75
C VAL A 125 -6.77 5.08 -18.71
N ALA A 126 -7.20 4.62 -19.88
CA ALA A 126 -6.25 4.25 -20.92
C ALA A 126 -5.77 5.49 -21.68
N PRO A 127 -4.50 5.52 -22.13
CA PRO A 127 -4.00 6.63 -22.91
C PRO A 127 -4.76 6.74 -24.23
N THR A 128 -5.17 7.94 -24.58
CA THR A 128 -5.76 8.28 -25.88
C THR A 128 -4.77 9.09 -26.69
N LEU A 129 -4.77 8.94 -28.01
CA LEU A 129 -3.91 9.68 -28.93
C LEU A 129 -4.77 10.61 -29.81
N ALA A 130 -4.45 11.90 -29.80
CA ALA A 130 -4.95 12.88 -30.75
C ALA A 130 -3.86 13.24 -31.77
N ILE A 131 -4.23 13.27 -33.05
CA ILE A 131 -3.33 13.68 -34.15
C ILE A 131 -3.91 14.93 -34.79
N THR A 132 -3.10 15.97 -34.88
CA THR A 132 -3.48 17.23 -35.54
C THR A 132 -2.44 17.64 -36.57
N ALA A 133 -2.87 18.33 -37.62
CA ALA A 133 -1.99 19.00 -38.57
C ALA A 133 -2.24 20.51 -38.50
N ASP A 134 -1.19 21.32 -38.63
CA ASP A 134 -1.33 22.77 -38.77
C ASP A 134 -1.87 23.19 -40.15
N ASP A 135 -1.72 22.33 -41.16
CA ASP A 135 -2.33 22.45 -42.48
C ASP A 135 -2.90 21.10 -42.96
N LEU A 136 -4.15 21.14 -43.45
CA LEU A 136 -4.88 19.97 -43.95
C LEU A 136 -4.97 19.95 -45.49
N ALA A 137 -4.51 20.99 -46.18
CA ALA A 137 -4.67 21.17 -47.62
C ALA A 137 -3.33 21.45 -48.31
N LEU A 138 -2.48 20.42 -48.38
CA LEU A 138 -1.15 20.53 -48.95
C LEU A 138 -1.16 20.48 -50.49
N ALA A 139 -0.49 21.44 -51.11
CA ALA A 139 -0.09 21.37 -52.51
C ALA A 139 1.25 20.63 -52.68
N ALA A 140 1.60 20.32 -53.93
CA ALA A 140 2.85 19.62 -54.23
C ALA A 140 4.08 20.44 -53.77
N GLY A 141 4.89 19.88 -52.87
CA GLY A 141 6.09 20.50 -52.33
C GLY A 141 5.89 21.28 -51.02
N GLU A 142 4.66 21.36 -50.50
CA GLU A 142 4.37 21.92 -49.18
C GLU A 142 4.55 20.87 -48.07
N THR A 143 4.70 21.36 -46.84
CA THR A 143 4.87 20.53 -45.62
C THR A 143 3.95 21.01 -44.53
N ALA A 144 3.42 20.09 -43.73
CA ALA A 144 2.62 20.37 -42.54
C ALA A 144 3.29 19.75 -41.31
N ASN A 145 3.16 20.40 -40.17
CA ASN A 145 3.56 19.83 -38.89
C ASN A 145 2.43 18.94 -38.37
N ILE A 146 2.74 17.66 -38.19
CA ILE A 146 1.85 16.70 -37.55
C ILE A 146 2.23 16.62 -36.07
N SER A 147 1.27 16.92 -35.20
CA SER A 147 1.41 16.81 -33.75
C SER A 147 0.65 15.60 -33.24
N PHE A 148 1.31 14.81 -32.40
CA PHE A 148 0.77 13.65 -31.68
C PHE A 148 0.68 14.02 -30.20
N THR A 149 -0.52 13.97 -29.64
CA THR A 149 -0.77 14.34 -28.24
C THR A 149 -1.44 13.18 -27.53
N PHE A 150 -0.76 12.63 -26.53
CA PHE A 150 -1.34 11.62 -25.65
C PHE A 150 -2.05 12.27 -24.47
N SER A 151 -3.13 11.65 -23.96
CA SER A 151 -3.84 12.14 -22.76
C SER A 151 -3.07 11.98 -21.46
N GLU A 152 -2.02 11.16 -21.47
CA GLU A 152 -1.11 10.87 -20.37
C GLU A 152 0.25 10.41 -20.92
N ALA A 153 1.23 10.19 -20.05
CA ALA A 153 2.53 9.70 -20.48
C ALA A 153 2.42 8.27 -21.02
N VAL A 154 3.04 8.00 -22.17
CA VAL A 154 3.12 6.66 -22.76
C VAL A 154 4.56 6.21 -22.89
N THR A 155 4.78 4.90 -22.92
CA THR A 155 6.08 4.29 -23.21
C THR A 155 6.03 3.55 -24.54
N GLY A 156 7.18 3.44 -25.22
CA GLY A 156 7.30 2.64 -26.44
C GLY A 156 6.74 3.25 -27.73
N PHE A 157 6.19 4.47 -27.70
CA PHE A 157 5.79 5.17 -28.91
C PHE A 157 6.99 5.76 -29.65
N ASP A 158 7.23 5.33 -30.88
CA ASP A 158 8.29 5.84 -31.75
C ASP A 158 7.86 5.96 -33.23
N ALA A 159 8.79 6.35 -34.10
CA ALA A 159 8.49 6.57 -35.52
C ALA A 159 8.04 5.30 -36.28
N SER A 160 8.37 4.11 -35.77
CA SER A 160 7.96 2.84 -36.37
C SER A 160 6.47 2.51 -36.13
N ASP A 161 5.86 3.12 -35.11
CA ASP A 161 4.41 3.02 -34.86
C ASP A 161 3.59 3.84 -35.87
N ILE A 162 4.25 4.66 -36.68
CA ILE A 162 3.60 5.59 -37.61
C ILE A 162 3.68 5.05 -39.03
N THR A 163 2.52 4.74 -39.60
CA THR A 163 2.39 4.40 -41.03
C THR A 163 1.99 5.63 -41.83
N VAL A 164 2.78 5.98 -42.85
CA VAL A 164 2.51 7.12 -43.73
C VAL A 164 2.08 6.63 -45.10
N VAL A 165 1.01 7.21 -45.64
CA VAL A 165 0.53 6.96 -47.01
C VAL A 165 0.44 8.29 -47.74
N GLY A 166 0.93 8.35 -48.99
CA GLY A 166 0.82 9.53 -49.84
C GLY A 166 1.82 10.65 -49.55
N GLY A 167 2.80 10.42 -48.67
CA GLY A 167 3.84 11.38 -48.33
C GLY A 167 4.97 10.73 -47.52
N ALA A 168 5.77 11.56 -46.86
CA ALA A 168 6.77 11.14 -45.88
C ALA A 168 6.62 11.98 -44.62
N LEU A 169 6.79 11.36 -43.45
CA LEU A 169 7.00 12.07 -42.20
C LEU A 169 8.49 12.19 -41.95
N THR A 170 8.91 13.35 -41.47
CA THR A 170 10.27 13.62 -41.00
C THR A 170 10.15 14.26 -39.62
N GLY A 171 10.94 13.79 -38.67
CA GLY A 171 11.00 14.30 -37.29
C GLY A 171 12.42 14.63 -36.91
#